data_AF-A0A2M4DP87-F1
#
_entry.id   AF-A0A2M4DP87-F1
#
_cell.length_a   1.000
_cell.length_b   1.000
_cell.length_c   1.000
_cell.angle_alpha   90.00
_cell.angle_beta   90.00
_cell.angle_gamma   90.00
#
_symmetry.space_group_name_H-M   'P 1'
#
loop_
_entity.id
_entity.type
_entity.pdbx_description
1 polymer ?
#
loop_
_entity_poly.entity_id
_entity_poly.type
_entity_poly.pdbx_seq_one_letter_code
_entity_poly.pdbx_strand_id
1 'polypeptide(L)' 'MVIVYYITWMIPSIRADRLHTGETPYTCTYCDKKFTRKEHLTNHVRLHTGETPYTCTYCQKKFTRKEHLTNHVR' A
#
# COMPACT_ATOMS: atom_id res chain seq x y z
N MET A 1 -27.58 -22.58 -24.35
CA MET A 1 -26.40 -21.70 -24.21
C MET A 1 -26.79 -20.37 -23.59
N VAL A 2 -27.20 -20.36 -22.30
CA VAL A 2 -27.69 -19.15 -21.62
C VAL A 2 -27.11 -18.99 -20.20
N ILE A 3 -26.71 -20.10 -19.57
CA ILE A 3 -26.18 -20.12 -18.19
C ILE A 3 -24.81 -19.41 -18.08
N VAL A 4 -23.98 -19.49 -19.13
CA VAL A 4 -22.63 -18.91 -19.12
C VAL A 4 -22.63 -17.37 -19.10
N TYR A 5 -23.69 -16.74 -19.64
CA TYR A 5 -23.85 -15.28 -19.65
C TYR A 5 -24.25 -14.71 -18.28
N TYR A 6 -24.90 -15.51 -17.43
CA TYR A 6 -25.28 -15.09 -16.08
C TYR A 6 -24.09 -15.07 -15.10
N ILE A 7 -23.16 -16.02 -15.25
CA ILE A 7 -22.01 -16.16 -14.34
C ILE A 7 -20.97 -15.05 -14.60
N THR A 8 -20.83 -14.56 -15.84
CA THR A 8 -19.88 -13.48 -16.17
C THR A 8 -20.36 -12.08 -15.75
N TRP A 9 -21.67 -11.85 -15.66
CA TRP A 9 -22.24 -10.56 -15.22
C TRP A 9 -22.40 -10.42 -13.70
N MET A 10 -22.38 -11.53 -12.96
CA MET A 10 -22.51 -11.59 -11.49
C MET A 10 -21.15 -11.77 -10.80
N ILE A 11 -20.06 -11.25 -11.38
CA ILE A 11 -18.78 -11.13 -10.67
C ILE A 11 -18.67 -9.65 -10.28
N PRO A 12 -19.07 -9.26 -9.06
CA PRO A 12 -18.82 -7.92 -8.57
C PRO A 12 -17.31 -7.70 -8.65
N SER A 13 -16.89 -6.69 -9.43
CA SER A 13 -15.49 -6.33 -9.51
C SER A 13 -15.07 -5.92 -8.11
N ILE A 14 -14.32 -6.77 -7.41
CA ILE A 14 -13.86 -6.61 -6.02
C ILE A 14 -13.22 -5.23 -5.79
N ARG A 15 -12.73 -4.61 -6.86
CA ARG A 15 -12.15 -3.28 -6.88
C ARG A 15 -13.17 -2.14 -6.70
N ALA A 16 -14.39 -2.29 -7.21
CA ALA A 16 -15.45 -1.29 -7.12
C ALA A 16 -16.14 -1.32 -5.75
N ASP A 17 -16.31 -2.50 -5.15
CA ASP A 17 -16.95 -2.64 -3.85
C ASP A 17 -16.16 -1.94 -2.73
N ARG A 18 -14.82 -2.06 -2.76
CA ARG A 18 -13.91 -1.36 -1.82
C ARG A 18 -14.02 0.16 -1.84
N LEU A 19 -14.45 0.75 -2.96
CA LEU A 19 -14.67 2.20 -3.05
C LEU A 19 -16.01 2.62 -2.44
N HIS A 20 -16.99 1.72 -2.43
CA HIS A 20 -18.33 2.00 -1.91
C HIS A 20 -18.45 1.76 -0.40
N THR A 21 -17.74 0.78 0.14
CA THR A 21 -17.86 0.36 1.56
C THR A 21 -16.86 1.05 2.50
N GLY A 22 -15.91 1.83 1.97
CA GLY A 22 -14.86 2.47 2.79
C GLY A 22 -13.95 1.46 3.49
N GLU A 23 -13.99 0.19 3.07
CA GLU A 23 -13.17 -0.86 3.65
C GLU A 23 -11.70 -0.56 3.38
N THR A 24 -10.99 -0.31 4.48
CA THR A 24 -9.55 -0.14 4.52
C THR A 24 -8.96 -1.47 5.02
N PRO A 25 -8.67 -2.43 4.12
CA PRO A 25 -8.27 -3.78 4.54
C PRO A 25 -6.88 -3.81 5.18
N TYR A 26 -6.12 -2.72 5.09
CA TYR A 26 -4.75 -2.63 5.57
C TYR A 26 -4.70 -1.81 6.86
N THR A 27 -4.87 -2.48 8.00
CA THR A 27 -4.70 -1.89 9.33
C THR A 27 -3.24 -2.02 9.78
N CYS A 28 -2.72 -1.00 10.46
CA CYS A 28 -1.44 -1.09 11.13
C CYS A 28 -1.56 -1.94 12.40
N THR A 29 -0.53 -2.74 12.68
CA THR A 29 -0.46 -3.59 13.88
C THR A 29 0.14 -2.85 15.07
N TYR A 30 0.82 -1.73 14.83
CA TYR A 30 1.45 -0.90 15.86
C TYR A 30 0.58 0.30 16.27
N CYS A 31 -0.43 0.65 15.46
CA CYS A 31 -1.44 1.64 15.80
C CYS A 31 -2.74 1.36 15.03
N ASP A 32 -3.88 1.90 15.49
CA ASP A 32 -5.18 1.67 14.87
C ASP A 32 -5.41 2.45 13.56
N LYS A 33 -4.34 2.88 12.88
CA LYS A 33 -4.45 3.55 11.58
C LYS A 33 -4.78 2.54 10.48
N LYS A 34 -5.76 2.92 9.65
CA LYS A 34 -6.19 2.12 8.51
C LYS A 34 -5.78 2.79 7.20
N PHE A 35 -5.39 1.96 6.24
CA PHE A 35 -4.94 2.38 4.91
C PHE A 35 -5.74 1.66 3.84
N THR A 36 -6.00 2.36 2.74
CA THR A 36 -6.68 1.79 1.55
C THR A 36 -5.73 0.97 0.69
N ARG A 37 -4.41 1.23 0.79
CA ARG A 37 -3.37 0.57 -0.01
C ARG A 37 -2.30 -0.05 0.88
N LYS A 38 -1.85 -1.24 0.47
CA LYS A 38 -0.75 -1.96 1.12
C LYS A 38 0.55 -1.16 1.15
N GLU A 39 0.87 -0.43 0.07
CA GLU A 39 2.08 0.39 -0.03
C GLU A 39 2.15 1.46 1.07
N HIS A 40 1.01 2.09 1.39
CA HIS A 40 0.92 3.11 2.42
C HIS A 40 1.07 2.49 3.80
N LEU A 41 0.43 1.33 4.05
CA LEU A 41 0.61 0.59 5.28
C LEU A 41 2.08 0.19 5.49
N THR A 42 2.72 -0.44 4.50
CA THR A 42 4.13 -0.88 4.61
C THR A 42 5.05 0.29 4.93
N ASN A 43 4.86 1.42 4.27
CA ASN A 43 5.65 2.62 4.53
C ASN A 43 5.38 3.23 5.90
N HIS A 44 4.13 3.19 6.36
CA HIS A 44 3.76 3.62 7.70
C HIS A 44 4.36 2.72 8.79
N VAL A 45 4.36 1.39 8.59
CA VAL A 45 4.98 0.44 9.53
C VAL A 45 6.48 0.69 9.69
N ARG A 46 7.18 1.11 8.62
CA ARG A 46 8.60 1.51 8.69
C ARG A 46 8.86 2.68 9.64
N LEU A 47 7.86 3.53 9.90
CA LEU A 47 7.97 4.60 10.90
C LEU A 47 7.97 4.05 12.33
N HIS A 48 7.31 2.91 12.57
CA HIS A 48 7.31 2.25 13.87
C HIS A 48 8.57 1.43 14.11
N THR A 49 9.05 0.71 13.10
CA THR A 49 10.25 -0.14 13.22
C THR A 49 11.56 0.65 13.05
N GLY A 50 11.50 1.88 12.54
CA GLY A 50 12.69 2.66 12.18
C GLY A 50 13.46 2.08 10.98
N GLU A 51 12.89 1.10 10.28
CA GLU A 51 13.52 0.48 9.13
C GLU A 51 13.64 1.48 7.98
N THR A 52 14.89 1.79 7.64
CA THR A 52 15.24 2.70 6.56
C THR A 52 16.07 1.94 5.51
N PRO A 53 15.41 1.18 4.62
CA PRO A 53 16.10 0.29 3.68
C PRO A 53 16.84 1.05 2.58
N TYR A 54 16.52 2.33 2.36
CA TYR A 54 17.13 3.13 1.32
C TYR A 54 18.26 3.96 1.89
N THR A 55 19.49 3.49 1.76
CA THR A 55 20.67 4.22 2.21
C THR A 55 21.38 4.84 1.01
N CYS A 56 21.73 6.12 1.11
CA CYS A 56 22.57 6.78 0.13
C CYS A 56 24.01 6.30 0.27
N THR A 57 24.60 5.82 -0.83
CA THR A 57 25.99 5.32 -0.84
C THR A 57 27.03 6.42 -0.65
N TYR A 58 26.72 7.66 -1.03
CA TYR A 58 27.66 8.78 -0.96
C TYR A 58 27.73 9.45 0.41
N CYS A 59 26.60 9.60 1.10
CA CYS A 59 26.53 10.33 2.38
C CYS A 59 26.03 9.46 3.55
N GLN A 60 25.76 8.17 3.30
CA GLN A 60 25.22 7.19 4.28
C GLN A 60 23.91 7.61 4.96
N LYS A 61 23.22 8.65 4.46
CA LYS A 61 21.89 9.02 4.96
C LYS A 61 20.88 7.93 4.60
N LYS A 62 20.08 7.56 5.60
CA LYS A 62 19.02 6.55 5.47
C LYS A 62 17.67 7.22 5.24
N PHE A 63 16.88 6.64 4.34
CA PHE A 63 15.57 7.12 3.94
C PHE A 63 14.55 5.98 4.05
N THR A 64 13.31 6.34 4.41
CA THR A 64 12.19 5.40 4.53
C THR A 64 11.58 5.05 3.17
N ARG A 65 11.69 5.97 2.20
CA ARG A 65 11.12 5.86 0.85
C ARG A 65 12.17 6.02 -0.25
N LYS A 66 11.95 5.30 -1.35
CA LYS A 66 12.80 5.37 -2.55
C LYS A 66 12.76 6.75 -3.20
N GLU A 67 11.58 7.38 -3.26
CA GLU A 67 11.41 8.73 -3.83
C GLU A 67 12.30 9.78 -3.16
N HIS A 68 12.42 9.72 -1.83
CA HIS A 68 13.29 10.63 -1.07
C HIS A 68 14.76 10.37 -1.37
N LEU A 69 15.18 9.11 -1.48
CA LEU A 69 16.55 8.78 -1.89
C LEU A 69 16.83 9.27 -3.33
N THR A 70 15.90 9.02 -4.27
CA THR A 70 16.07 9.46 -5.66
C THR A 70 16.16 10.97 -5.78
N ASN A 71 15.31 11.72 -5.08
CA ASN A 71 15.40 13.19 -5.06
C ASN A 71 16.66 13.71 -4.32
N HIS A 72 17.20 12.93 -3.39
CA HIS A 72 18.42 13.29 -2.68
C HIS A 72 19.69 13.06 -3.52
N VAL A 73 19.68 12.04 -4.38
CA VAL A 73 20.84 11.64 -5.21
C VAL A 73 20.83 12.36 -6.57
N ARG A 74 19.67 12.87 -7.00
CA ARG A 74 19.54 13.69 -8.22
C ARG A 74 20.13 15.08 -8.03
#